data_AF-A0A7V4E6E2-F1
#
_entry.id   AF-A0A7V4E6E2-F1
#
_cell.length_a   1.000
_cell.length_b   1.000
_cell.length_c   1.000
_cell.angle_alpha   90.00
_cell.angle_beta   90.00
_cell.angle_gamma   90.00
#
_symmetry.space_group_name_H-M   'P 1'
#
loop_
_entity.id
_entity.type
_entity.pdbx_description
1 polymer ?
#
loop_
_entity_poly.entity_id
_entity_poly.type
_entity_poly.pdbx_seq_one_letter_code
_entity_poly.pdbx_strand_id
1 'polypeptide(L)'
;MMRLRMVVEWSKGSPFRYAWKEGSLTLVALDQPAPVNYGLIPGLINPADGEEVDAVHLGHPLPPGTQAEGNLLGMVWLADGDHKLLLGEGGEG
;
A
#
# COMPACT_ATOMS: atom_id res chain seq x y z
N MET A 1 0.51 12.63 -15.13
CA MET A 1 0.10 11.55 -14.21
C MET A 1 0.47 11.96 -12.79
N MET A 2 -0.39 11.75 -11.80
CA MET A 2 -0.08 12.04 -10.40
C MET A 2 0.81 10.94 -9.83
N ARG A 3 1.92 11.31 -9.17
CA ARG A 3 2.87 10.36 -8.58
C ARG A 3 2.75 10.43 -7.06
N LEU A 4 2.60 9.27 -6.44
CA LEU A 4 2.40 9.11 -5.01
C LEU A 4 3.50 8.25 -4.42
N ARG A 5 3.73 8.42 -3.11
CA ARG A 5 4.68 7.64 -2.33
C ARG A 5 3.95 6.91 -1.23
N MET A 6 4.18 5.61 -1.13
CA MET A 6 3.66 4.77 -0.05
C MET A 6 4.79 4.16 0.77
N VAL A 7 4.47 3.70 1.97
CA VAL A 7 5.33 2.81 2.75
C VAL A 7 4.82 1.39 2.57
N VAL A 8 5.68 0.46 2.17
CA VAL A 8 5.31 -0.95 2.06
C VAL A 8 5.28 -1.57 3.45
N GLU A 9 4.13 -2.11 3.85
CA GLU A 9 3.95 -2.81 5.13
C GLU A 9 3.97 -4.32 4.94
N TRP A 10 3.43 -4.80 3.82
CA TRP A 10 3.32 -6.22 3.51
C TRP A 10 3.86 -6.53 2.12
N SER A 11 5.02 -7.19 2.10
CA SER A 11 5.72 -7.54 0.86
C SER A 11 4.97 -8.63 0.07
N LYS A 12 4.90 -8.47 -1.25
CA LYS A 12 4.33 -9.48 -2.15
C LYS A 12 5.00 -10.85 -1.93
N GLY A 13 4.18 -11.88 -1.68
CA GLY A 13 4.63 -13.25 -1.43
C GLY A 13 5.14 -13.53 -0.01
N SER A 14 5.20 -12.52 0.85
CA SER A 14 5.60 -12.69 2.26
C SER A 14 4.39 -13.08 3.12
N PRO A 15 4.52 -14.02 4.08
CA PRO A 15 3.50 -14.26 5.10
C PRO A 15 3.57 -13.28 6.27
N PHE A 16 4.65 -12.50 6.40
CA PHE A 16 4.84 -11.56 7.49
C PHE A 16 4.10 -10.25 7.21
N ARG A 17 3.03 -10.00 7.97
CA ARG A 17 2.21 -8.79 7.86
C ARG A 17 2.62 -7.79 8.93
N TYR A 18 3.08 -6.63 8.51
CA TYR A 18 3.40 -5.51 9.39
C TYR A 18 2.33 -4.43 9.29
N ALA A 19 2.33 -3.51 10.25
CA ALA A 19 1.60 -2.26 10.20
C ALA A 19 2.56 -1.12 10.53
N TRP A 20 2.43 -0.01 9.83
CA TRP A 20 3.14 1.23 10.04
C TRP A 20 2.41 2.04 11.10
N LYS A 21 3.07 2.29 12.23
CA LYS A 21 2.54 3.08 13.34
C LYS A 21 3.64 3.99 13.84
N GLU A 22 3.31 5.27 13.97
CA GLU A 22 4.19 6.28 14.59
C GLU A 22 5.61 6.31 13.96
N GLY A 23 5.71 6.09 12.65
CA GLY A 23 6.99 6.11 11.94
C GLY A 23 7.78 4.79 12.00
N SER A 24 7.17 3.69 12.43
CA SER A 24 7.83 2.39 12.58
C SER A 24 6.95 1.22 12.13
N LEU A 25 7.59 0.12 11.72
CA LEU A 25 6.89 -1.13 11.41
C LEU A 25 6.76 -2.01 12.64
N THR A 26 5.55 -2.49 12.89
CA THR A 26 5.26 -3.51 13.90
C THR A 26 4.72 -4.76 13.22
N LEU A 27 5.27 -5.94 13.52
CA LEU A 27 4.70 -7.21 13.05
C LEU A 27 3.36 -7.44 13.74
N VAL A 28 2.29 -7.59 12.97
CA VAL A 28 0.93 -7.74 13.51
C VAL A 28 0.35 -9.14 13.29
N ALA A 29 0.81 -9.87 12.27
CA ALA A 29 0.34 -11.22 12.00
C ALA A 29 1.32 -12.03 11.13
N LEU A 30 1.14 -13.36 11.17
CA LEU A 30 1.56 -14.30 10.13
C LEU A 30 0.30 -14.76 9.39
N ASP A 31 0.24 -14.53 8.08
CA ASP A 31 -0.96 -14.74 7.28
C ASP A 31 -0.59 -15.38 5.92
N GLN A 32 -1.57 -15.59 5.04
CA GLN A 32 -1.34 -16.06 3.67
C GLN A 32 -0.41 -15.09 2.91
N PRO A 33 0.48 -15.57 2.04
CA PRO A 33 1.37 -14.71 1.27
C PRO A 33 0.64 -13.56 0.56
N ALA A 34 1.07 -12.31 0.77
CA ALA A 34 0.41 -11.17 0.15
C ALA A 34 0.41 -11.26 -1.38
N PRO A 35 -0.70 -10.96 -2.07
CA PRO A 35 -0.75 -11.02 -3.52
C PRO A 35 0.01 -9.87 -4.20
N VAL A 36 0.26 -8.78 -3.47
CA VAL A 36 0.85 -7.52 -3.94
C VAL A 36 1.72 -6.89 -2.85
N ASN A 37 2.51 -5.86 -3.20
CA ASN A 37 3.11 -5.03 -2.16
C ASN A 37 2.02 -4.10 -1.63
N TYR A 38 1.68 -4.26 -0.37
CA TYR A 38 0.62 -3.53 0.29
C TYR A 38 1.18 -2.63 1.39
N GLY A 39 0.52 -1.51 1.62
CA GLY A 39 0.81 -0.60 2.73
C GLY A 39 -0.07 0.64 2.63
N LEU A 40 0.47 1.79 3.02
CA LEU A 40 -0.30 3.04 3.11
C LEU A 40 0.46 4.25 2.57
N ILE A 41 -0.26 5.33 2.31
CA ILE A 41 0.30 6.65 1.97
C ILE A 41 0.28 7.53 3.24
N PRO A 42 1.44 7.78 3.87
CA PRO A 42 1.47 8.53 5.12
C PRO A 42 0.91 9.95 4.97
N GLY A 43 0.04 10.36 5.89
CA GLY A 43 -0.58 11.68 5.94
C GLY A 43 -1.68 11.94 4.93
N LEU A 44 -2.02 10.99 4.06
CA LEU A 44 -3.19 11.09 3.18
C LEU A 44 -4.35 10.32 3.83
N ILE A 45 -5.42 11.01 4.22
CA ILE A 45 -6.56 10.40 4.92
C ILE A 45 -7.65 9.96 3.94
N ASN A 46 -8.11 8.72 4.07
CA ASN A 46 -9.27 8.19 3.37
C ASN A 46 -10.54 8.76 4.01
N PRO A 47 -11.36 9.55 3.28
CA PRO A 47 -12.55 10.17 3.85
C PRO A 47 -13.67 9.16 4.18
N ALA A 48 -13.57 7.91 3.70
CA ALA A 48 -14.60 6.89 3.92
C ALA A 48 -14.51 6.22 5.30
N ASP A 49 -13.31 6.08 5.87
CA ASP A 49 -13.07 5.42 7.15
C ASP A 49 -12.30 6.31 8.17
N GLY A 50 -11.67 7.40 7.71
CA GLY A 50 -10.89 8.31 8.55
C GLY A 50 -9.45 7.87 8.81
N GLU A 51 -8.98 6.78 8.20
CA GLU A 51 -7.62 6.25 8.36
C GLU A 51 -6.69 6.72 7.23
N GLU A 52 -5.39 6.43 7.32
CA GLU A 52 -4.47 6.67 6.21
C GLU A 52 -4.86 5.82 5.00
N VAL A 53 -4.76 6.39 3.79
CA VAL A 53 -5.17 5.71 2.56
C VAL A 53 -4.27 4.52 2.30
N ASP A 54 -4.90 3.35 2.20
CA ASP A 54 -4.28 2.14 1.73
C ASP A 54 -3.82 2.23 0.27
N ALA A 55 -2.65 1.66 0.01
CA ALA A 55 -2.08 1.62 -1.32
C ALA A 55 -1.48 0.26 -1.66
N VAL A 56 -1.55 -0.07 -2.93
CA VAL A 56 -0.95 -1.24 -3.54
C VAL A 56 0.09 -0.79 -4.55
N HIS A 57 1.32 -1.29 -4.44
CA HIS A 57 2.36 -1.10 -5.45
C HIS A 57 2.51 -2.36 -6.32
N LEU A 58 2.27 -2.20 -7.61
CA LEU A 58 2.38 -3.27 -8.60
C LEU A 58 3.84 -3.45 -9.05
N GLY A 59 4.31 -4.69 -9.04
CA GLY A 59 5.64 -5.03 -9.53
C GLY A 59 6.27 -6.22 -8.81
N HIS A 60 7.60 -6.18 -8.73
CA HIS A 60 8.41 -7.13 -7.99
C HIS A 60 8.23 -6.96 -6.47
N PRO A 61 8.45 -8.01 -5.66
CA PRO A 61 8.40 -7.89 -4.20
C PRO A 61 9.34 -6.81 -3.66
N LEU A 62 8.84 -5.99 -2.74
CA LEU A 62 9.59 -4.93 -2.06
C LEU A 62 9.68 -5.24 -0.56
N PRO A 63 10.83 -5.05 0.10
CA PRO A 63 10.94 -5.25 1.54
C PRO A 63 9.97 -4.35 2.33
N PRO A 64 9.40 -4.83 3.46
CA PRO A 64 8.67 -3.96 4.38
C PRO A 64 9.54 -2.76 4.81
N GLY A 65 8.95 -1.57 4.83
CA GLY A 65 9.58 -0.30 5.21
C GLY A 65 10.14 0.47 4.02
N THR A 66 10.12 -0.13 2.83
CA THR A 66 10.47 0.54 1.59
C THR A 66 9.50 1.70 1.32
N GLN A 67 10.04 2.89 1.06
CA GLN A 67 9.27 3.98 0.47
C GLN A 67 9.19 3.76 -1.04
N ALA A 68 8.03 3.31 -1.51
CA ALA A 68 7.81 3.00 -2.91
C ALA A 68 7.06 4.16 -3.59
N GLU A 69 7.53 4.57 -4.76
CA GLU A 69 6.86 5.59 -5.58
C GLU A 69 6.24 4.95 -6.82
N GLY A 70 5.09 5.47 -7.23
CA GLY A 70 4.41 5.01 -8.44
C GLY A 70 3.41 6.05 -8.96
N ASN A 71 3.06 5.92 -10.23
CA ASN A 71 1.95 6.68 -10.79
C ASN A 71 0.64 6.14 -10.24
N LEU A 72 -0.29 7.04 -9.89
CA LEU A 72 -1.65 6.66 -9.56
C LEU A 72 -2.33 6.12 -10.83
N LEU A 73 -2.65 4.83 -10.82
CA LEU A 73 -3.28 4.12 -11.94
C LEU A 73 -4.81 4.03 -11.78
N GLY A 74 -5.29 4.08 -10.55
CA GLY A 74 -6.71 3.98 -10.24
C GLY A 74 -6.96 3.71 -8.76
N MET A 75 -8.20 3.37 -8.44
CA MET A 75 -8.64 3.05 -7.08
C MET A 75 -9.54 1.81 -7.12
N VAL A 76 -9.34 0.90 -6.18
CA VAL A 76 -10.33 -0.13 -5.85
C VAL A 76 -11.28 0.46 -4.81
N TRP A 77 -12.53 0.65 -5.20
CA TRP A 77 -13.60 1.02 -4.28
C TRP A 77 -14.13 -0.24 -3.58
N LEU A 78 -14.14 -0.23 -2.25
CA LEU A 78 -14.64 -1.33 -1.42
C LEU A 78 -15.84 -0.84 -0.59
N ALA A 79 -16.86 -1.69 -0.46
CA ALA A 79 -18.14 -1.32 0.17
C ALA A 79 -18.04 -1.08 1.68
N ASP A 80 -16.97 -1.55 2.33
CA ASP A 80 -16.64 -1.32 3.73
C ASP A 80 -15.95 0.03 3.98
N GLY A 81 -15.65 0.79 2.92
CA GLY A 81 -14.98 2.08 3.00
C GLY A 81 -13.46 2.01 2.86
N ASP A 82 -12.86 0.81 2.89
CA ASP A 82 -11.41 0.61 2.93
C ASP A 82 -10.76 0.64 1.53
N HIS A 83 -10.92 1.79 0.86
CA HIS A 83 -10.53 1.97 -0.54
C HIS A 83 -9.01 1.94 -0.71
N LYS A 84 -8.55 1.34 -1.81
CA LYS A 84 -7.12 1.13 -2.07
C LYS A 84 -6.68 1.81 -3.34
N LEU A 85 -5.66 2.65 -3.27
CA LEU A 85 -5.05 3.24 -4.46
C LEU A 85 -4.10 2.25 -5.12
N LEU A 86 -4.13 2.17 -6.45
CA LEU A 86 -3.18 1.37 -7.22
C LEU A 86 -2.05 2.26 -7.72
N LEU A 87 -0.82 1.90 -7.38
CA LEU A 87 0.41 2.53 -7.80
C LEU A 87 1.21 1.57 -8.69
N GLY A 88 1.84 2.09 -9.73
CA GLY A 88 2.75 1.31 -10.55
C GLY A 88 3.55 2.16 -11.52
N GLU A 89 4.31 1.49 -12.38
CA GLU A 89 4.89 2.15 -13.54
C GLU A 89 3.75 2.67 -14.43
N GLY A 90 3.87 3.91 -14.89
CA GLY A 90 2.88 4.48 -15.80
C GLY A 90 3.10 3.85 -17.17
N GLY A 91 2.04 3.42 -17.83
CA GLY A 91 2.14 3.08 -19.25
C GLY A 91 2.58 4.31 -20.04
N GLU A 92 3.52 4.12 -20.96
CA GLU A 92 3.67 5.06 -22.08
C GLU A 92 2.36 5.00 -22.87
N GLY A 93 1.58 6.08 -22.79
CA GLY A 93 0.37 6.25 -23.58
C GLY A 93 0.69 6.54 -25.05
#